data_AF-A0A497LRR9-F1
#
_entry.id   AF-A0A497LRR9-F1
#
_cell.length_a   1.000
_cell.length_b   1.000
_cell.length_c   1.000
_cell.angle_alpha   90.00
_cell.angle_beta   90.00
_cell.angle_gamma   90.00
#
_symmetry.space_group_name_H-M   'P 1'
#
loop_
_entity.id
_entity.type
_entity.pdbx_description
1 polymer ?
#
loop_
_entity_poly.entity_id
_entity_poly.type
_entity_poly.pdbx_seq_one_letter_code
_entity_poly.pdbx_strand_id
1 'polypeptide(L)'
;SLGQSTETTPEKSLTETEKAEKTFLNHASGMPIQSDVSDVSDISTEGVFTLQDIKVLFWVDGEFAFHPCGICGYSKLTSWKAETFKGQLFWICEDCKQEWENQRKVE
;
A
#
# COMPACT_ATOMS: atom_id res chain seq x y z
N SER A 1 -7.79 -66.11 -3.44
CA SER A 1 -7.02 -64.86 -3.58
C SER A 1 -5.91 -64.83 -2.57
N LEU A 2 -4.70 -64.59 -3.07
CA LEU A 2 -3.50 -64.33 -2.30
C LEU A 2 -3.61 -63.02 -1.51
N GLY A 3 -2.90 -62.97 -0.37
CA GLY A 3 -2.12 -61.80 0.02
C GLY A 3 -2.70 -60.93 1.15
N GLN A 4 -2.41 -61.31 2.40
CA GLN A 4 -2.26 -60.36 3.51
C GLN A 4 -0.95 -59.58 3.33
N SER A 5 -0.97 -58.28 3.60
CA SER A 5 0.25 -57.51 3.86
C SER A 5 -0.01 -56.55 5.00
N THR A 6 0.38 -56.99 6.19
CA THR A 6 0.78 -56.15 7.31
C THR A 6 2.17 -55.61 7.02
N GLU A 7 2.35 -54.29 6.98
CA GLU A 7 3.70 -53.70 7.08
C GLU A 7 3.70 -52.53 8.06
N THR A 8 4.63 -52.69 8.99
CA THR A 8 5.04 -51.87 10.12
C THR A 8 5.83 -50.63 9.71
N THR A 9 5.69 -49.58 10.52
CA THR A 9 6.45 -48.31 10.58
C THR A 9 7.97 -48.48 10.50
N PRO A 10 8.70 -47.46 10.00
CA PRO A 10 9.62 -46.78 10.92
C PRO A 10 9.59 -45.24 10.81
N GLU A 11 9.59 -44.59 11.97
CA GLU A 11 9.94 -43.18 12.15
C GLU A 11 11.37 -42.92 11.69
N LYS A 12 11.59 -41.81 10.97
CA LYS A 12 12.92 -41.18 10.94
C LYS A 12 12.82 -39.67 10.75
N SER A 13 12.87 -38.99 11.90
CA SER A 13 13.57 -37.75 12.20
C SER A 13 14.19 -37.02 11.00
N LEU A 14 13.67 -35.82 10.70
CA LEU A 14 14.33 -34.82 9.88
C LEU A 14 14.81 -33.68 10.80
N THR A 15 16.04 -33.88 11.27
CA THR A 15 17.10 -32.91 11.59
C THR A 15 16.72 -31.45 11.85
N GLU A 16 16.88 -31.04 13.12
CA GLU A 16 17.19 -29.66 13.53
C GLU A 16 18.43 -29.13 12.78
N THR A 17 18.23 -28.17 11.90
CA THR A 17 19.25 -27.23 11.42
C THR A 17 18.43 -26.06 10.87
N GLU A 18 18.31 -24.94 11.57
CA GLU A 18 19.26 -23.84 11.43
C GLU A 18 19.35 -23.03 12.73
N LYS A 19 20.39 -23.35 13.49
CA LYS A 19 21.01 -22.43 14.44
C LYS A 19 21.89 -21.47 13.64
N ALA A 20 21.34 -20.34 13.24
CA ALA A 20 22.08 -19.17 12.79
C ALA A 20 21.37 -17.94 13.37
N GLU A 21 21.69 -17.58 14.61
CA GLU A 21 22.73 -16.58 14.87
C GLU A 21 22.39 -15.23 14.23
N LYS A 22 21.76 -14.37 15.04
CA LYS A 22 22.04 -12.93 15.01
C LYS A 22 21.82 -12.36 16.40
N THR A 23 22.83 -12.62 17.22
CA THR A 23 23.45 -11.69 18.17
C THR A 23 22.55 -10.54 18.59
N PHE A 24 21.82 -10.77 19.67
CA PHE A 24 21.30 -9.73 20.52
C PHE A 24 22.46 -9.07 21.28
N LEU A 25 22.40 -7.74 21.31
CA LEU A 25 22.89 -6.82 22.35
C LEU A 25 24.36 -6.35 22.31
N ASN A 26 24.44 -5.09 21.87
CA ASN A 26 25.09 -3.96 22.53
C ASN A 26 26.61 -3.85 22.38
N HIS A 27 27.07 -2.67 21.94
CA HIS A 27 27.83 -1.68 22.73
C HIS A 27 28.29 -0.55 21.80
N ALA A 28 27.97 0.70 22.15
CA ALA A 28 28.89 1.86 22.18
C ALA A 28 28.13 3.20 22.11
N SER A 29 28.09 3.88 23.25
CA SER A 29 28.58 5.25 23.43
C SER A 29 28.13 6.35 22.46
N GLY A 30 27.19 7.18 22.93
CA GLY A 30 27.31 8.63 22.91
C GLY A 30 27.38 9.36 21.56
N MET A 31 26.21 9.71 21.02
CA MET A 31 26.03 10.98 20.30
C MET A 31 24.63 11.53 20.62
N PRO A 32 24.48 12.81 21.00
CA PRO A 32 23.17 13.44 21.05
C PRO A 32 22.74 13.69 19.61
N ILE A 33 21.88 12.83 19.07
CA ILE A 33 21.12 13.20 17.87
C ILE A 33 20.01 14.10 18.36
N GLN A 34 20.27 15.41 18.42
CA GLN A 34 19.22 16.41 18.25
C GLN A 34 18.70 16.25 16.82
N SER A 35 17.74 15.35 16.64
CA SER A 35 16.85 15.44 15.51
C SER A 35 15.82 16.50 15.89
N ASP A 36 16.12 17.76 15.56
CA ASP A 36 15.08 18.75 15.37
C ASP A 36 14.19 18.24 14.24
N VAL A 37 13.19 17.44 14.62
CA VAL A 37 12.07 17.10 13.74
C VAL A 37 11.30 18.39 13.56
N SER A 38 11.78 19.17 12.60
CA SER A 38 11.11 20.35 12.10
C SER A 38 9.75 19.91 11.58
N ASP A 39 8.71 20.56 12.11
CA ASP A 39 7.38 20.63 11.52
C ASP A 39 6.82 19.31 10.97
N VAL A 40 6.14 18.54 11.82
CA VAL A 40 4.90 17.88 11.38
C VAL A 40 3.92 19.02 11.11
N SER A 41 4.07 19.67 9.95
CA SER A 41 3.06 20.54 9.41
C SER A 41 1.83 19.66 9.20
N ASP A 42 0.77 19.98 9.95
CA ASP A 42 -0.58 19.46 9.82
C ASP A 42 -0.79 18.69 8.52
N ILE A 43 -0.76 17.36 8.59
CA ILE A 43 -1.26 16.51 7.51
C ILE A 43 -2.77 16.73 7.49
N SER A 44 -3.19 17.81 6.84
CA SER A 44 -4.57 18.09 6.53
C SER A 44 -5.06 16.89 5.74
N THR A 45 -5.83 16.03 6.40
CA THR A 45 -6.38 14.79 5.86
C THR A 45 -7.63 15.13 5.03
N GLU A 46 -7.55 16.22 4.28
CA GLU A 46 -8.64 16.79 3.51
C GLU A 46 -8.16 16.82 2.06
N GLY A 47 -8.94 16.21 1.15
CA GLY A 47 -8.66 16.36 -0.27
C GLY A 47 -8.81 17.81 -0.71
N VAL A 48 -8.03 18.20 -1.73
CA VAL A 48 -8.04 19.57 -2.27
C VAL A 48 -9.16 19.75 -3.31
N PHE A 49 -9.68 18.65 -3.86
CA PHE A 49 -10.68 18.65 -4.92
C PHE A 49 -11.93 17.88 -4.51
N THR A 50 -13.05 18.24 -5.12
CA THR A 50 -14.32 17.51 -5.01
C THR A 50 -14.56 16.64 -6.25
N LEU A 51 -15.47 15.68 -6.16
CA LEU A 51 -15.83 14.83 -7.31
C LEU A 51 -16.48 15.63 -8.44
N GLN A 52 -17.13 16.76 -8.12
CA GLN A 52 -17.75 17.66 -9.08
C GLN A 52 -16.72 18.46 -9.89
N ASP A 53 -15.51 18.64 -9.36
CA ASP A 53 -14.44 19.36 -10.07
C ASP A 53 -13.86 18.55 -11.23
N ILE A 54 -14.04 17.22 -11.23
CA ILE A 54 -13.45 16.31 -12.20
C ILE A 54 -14.21 16.36 -13.52
N LYS A 55 -13.47 16.73 -14.57
CA LYS A 55 -13.91 16.73 -15.97
C LYS A 55 -13.72 15.37 -16.62
N VAL A 56 -12.56 14.75 -16.44
CA VAL A 56 -12.21 13.45 -17.05
C VAL A 56 -11.23 12.67 -16.19
N LEU A 57 -11.31 11.34 -16.26
CA LEU A 57 -10.36 10.41 -15.68
C LEU A 57 -9.61 9.66 -16.78
N PHE A 58 -8.33 9.39 -16.56
CA PHE A 58 -7.52 8.60 -17.48
C PHE A 58 -6.48 7.75 -16.75
N TRP A 59 -6.17 6.60 -17.35
CA TRP A 59 -5.14 5.69 -16.88
C TRP A 59 -3.77 6.15 -17.36
N VAL A 60 -2.75 6.00 -16.50
CA VAL A 60 -1.35 6.31 -16.82
C VAL A 60 -0.53 5.02 -16.81
N ASP A 61 -0.07 4.61 -17.98
CA ASP A 61 0.75 3.40 -18.12
C ASP A 61 2.12 3.56 -17.43
N GLY A 62 2.56 2.50 -16.75
CA GLY A 62 3.86 2.45 -16.08
C GLY A 62 3.92 3.12 -14.70
N GLU A 63 2.85 3.78 -14.27
CA GLU A 63 2.80 4.55 -13.01
C GLU A 63 1.81 3.91 -12.02
N PHE A 64 2.00 2.63 -11.68
CA PHE A 64 1.22 1.96 -10.62
C PHE A 64 1.99 2.00 -9.30
N ALA A 65 1.77 3.07 -8.54
CA ALA A 65 2.46 3.33 -7.28
C ALA A 65 1.52 3.99 -6.24
N PHE A 66 2.04 4.21 -5.03
CA PHE A 66 1.32 4.94 -4.00
C PHE A 66 1.33 6.44 -4.32
N HIS A 67 0.15 7.01 -4.51
CA HIS A 67 -0.03 8.44 -4.76
C HIS A 67 -1.07 9.04 -3.81
N PRO A 68 -0.92 10.30 -3.38
CA PRO A 68 -1.91 11.00 -2.58
C PRO A 68 -3.17 11.27 -3.40
N CYS A 69 -4.32 10.82 -2.91
CA CYS A 69 -5.61 11.06 -3.56
C CYS A 69 -6.03 12.53 -3.39
N GLY A 70 -6.27 13.24 -4.49
CA GLY A 70 -6.71 14.64 -4.44
C GLY A 70 -8.14 14.84 -3.92
N ILE A 71 -8.93 13.76 -3.75
CA ILE A 71 -10.31 13.81 -3.21
C ILE A 71 -10.37 13.51 -1.71
N CYS A 72 -9.67 12.46 -1.25
CA CYS A 72 -9.75 12.01 0.14
C CYS A 72 -8.47 12.20 0.94
N GLY A 73 -7.41 12.74 0.34
CA GLY A 73 -6.12 13.02 1.00
C GLY A 73 -5.25 11.78 1.28
N TYR A 74 -5.82 10.57 1.32
CA TYR A 74 -5.08 9.34 1.61
C TYR A 74 -4.14 8.93 0.46
N SER A 75 -2.94 8.46 0.82
CA SER A 75 -2.03 7.81 -0.12
C SER A 75 -2.48 6.37 -0.40
N LYS A 76 -2.76 6.04 -1.67
CA LYS A 76 -3.25 4.72 -2.10
C LYS A 76 -2.57 4.31 -3.40
N LEU A 77 -2.48 3.00 -3.64
CA LEU A 77 -2.05 2.45 -4.93
C LEU A 77 -3.05 2.87 -6.02
N THR A 78 -2.57 3.50 -7.09
CA THR A 78 -3.39 3.90 -8.24
C THR A 78 -2.51 4.17 -9.47
N SER A 79 -3.12 4.09 -10.65
CA SER A 79 -2.58 4.65 -11.90
C SER A 79 -3.55 5.64 -12.55
N TRP A 80 -4.58 6.07 -11.81
CA TRP A 80 -5.60 6.99 -12.30
C TRP A 80 -5.25 8.43 -12.01
N LYS A 81 -5.31 9.27 -13.04
CA LYS A 81 -5.34 10.72 -12.90
C LYS A 81 -6.71 11.29 -13.26
N ALA A 82 -7.04 12.38 -12.60
CA ALA A 82 -8.16 13.22 -12.89
C ALA A 82 -7.68 14.56 -13.46
N GLU A 83 -8.39 15.09 -14.45
CA GLU A 83 -8.28 16.47 -14.92
C GLU A 83 -9.51 17.26 -14.44
N THR A 84 -9.30 18.43 -13.85
CA THR A 84 -10.40 19.34 -13.47
C THR A 84 -10.89 20.17 -14.65
N PHE A 85 -12.05 20.81 -14.52
CA PHE A 85 -12.51 21.80 -15.50
C PHE A 85 -11.57 23.01 -15.66
N LYS A 86 -10.65 23.23 -14.70
CA LYS A 86 -9.60 24.26 -14.76
C LYS A 86 -8.27 23.74 -15.36
N GLY A 87 -8.23 22.50 -15.84
CA GLY A 87 -7.03 21.89 -16.41
C GLY A 87 -5.98 21.45 -15.39
N GLN A 88 -6.35 21.34 -14.11
CA GLN A 88 -5.44 20.83 -13.07
C GLN A 88 -5.45 19.30 -13.06
N LEU A 89 -4.27 18.69 -12.93
CA LEU A 89 -4.12 17.24 -12.86
C LEU A 89 -3.82 16.79 -11.43
N PHE A 90 -4.49 15.73 -10.98
CA PHE A 90 -4.22 15.11 -9.68
C PHE A 90 -4.45 13.59 -9.71
N TRP A 91 -3.83 12.88 -8.78
CA TRP A 91 -4.03 11.44 -8.61
C TRP A 91 -5.33 11.13 -7.87
N ILE A 92 -6.05 10.12 -8.32
CA ILE A 92 -7.30 9.68 -7.67
C ILE A 92 -7.22 8.19 -7.36
N CYS A 93 -7.68 7.79 -6.17
CA CYS A 93 -7.74 6.37 -5.81
C CYS A 93 -8.96 5.67 -6.43
N GLU A 94 -8.93 4.34 -6.49
CA GLU A 94 -10.00 3.54 -7.10
C GLU A 94 -11.36 3.80 -6.43
N ASP A 95 -11.41 3.94 -5.10
CA ASP A 95 -12.66 4.20 -4.36
C ASP A 95 -13.33 5.52 -4.80
N CYS A 96 -12.55 6.61 -4.86
CA CYS A 96 -13.07 7.92 -5.27
C CYS A 96 -13.40 7.96 -6.77
N LYS A 97 -12.64 7.25 -7.60
CA LYS A 97 -12.98 7.05 -9.01
C LYS A 97 -14.31 6.31 -9.15
N GLN A 98 -14.53 5.24 -8.40
CA GLN A 98 -15.76 4.47 -8.48
C GLN A 98 -16.97 5.31 -8.10
N GLU A 99 -16.85 6.13 -7.05
CA GLU A 99 -17.90 7.06 -6.64
C GLU A 99 -18.18 8.12 -7.73
N TRP A 100 -17.13 8.69 -8.34
CA TRP A 100 -17.26 9.61 -9.47
C TRP A 100 -18.03 8.99 -10.66
N GLU A 101 -17.75 7.73 -10.99
CA GLU A 101 -18.45 7.00 -12.05
C GLU A 101 -19.91 6.73 -11.68
N ASN A 102 -20.19 6.37 -10.42
CA ASN A 102 -21.54 6.07 -9.96
C ASN A 102 -22.46 7.29 -10.08
N GLN A 103 -21.96 8.48 -9.74
CA GLN A 103 -22.72 9.73 -9.87
C GLN A 103 -23.15 10.04 -11.32
N ARG A 104 -22.49 9.47 -12.32
CA ARG A 104 -22.77 9.68 -13.76
C ARG A 104 -23.59 8.56 -14.40
N LYS A 105 -23.83 7.46 -13.69
CA LYS A 105 -24.72 6.38 -14.15
C LYS A 105 -26.19 6.63 -13.81
N VAL A 106 -26.48 7.68 -13.04
CA VAL A 106 -27.83 8.00 -12.52
C VAL A 106 -28.58 9.02 -13.41
N GLU A 107 -28.06 9.35 -14.60
CA GLU A 107 -28.76 10.15 -15.62
C GLU A 107 -29.45 9.30 -16.70
#